data_AF-A0A7Z9ZJ10-F1
#
_entry.id   AF-A0A7Z9ZJ10-F1
#
_cell.length_a   1.000
_cell.length_b   1.000
_cell.length_c   1.000
_cell.angle_alpha   90.00
_cell.angle_beta   90.00
_cell.angle_gamma   90.00
#
_symmetry.space_group_name_H-M   'P 1'
#
loop_
_entity.id
_entity.type
_entity.pdbx_description
1 polymer ?
#
loop_
_entity_poly.entity_id
_entity_poly.type
_entity_poly.pdbx_seq_one_letter_code
_entity_poly.pdbx_strand_id
1 'polypeptide(L)'
;MSLAAFLPSSWQCASFRCCPSIGWRQVTRGWAGASEIEALLRESGAGERESPAPFFDLTFYADRRYNAFEVHAADGRLKGWYCNITRPARIADTEVSAEDLALDLWVDPQRRVTVLDEEEFAALDLSPVERTAALAALREAAA
;
A
#
# COMPACT_ATOMS: atom_id res chain seq x y z
N MET A 1 -12.81 -12.12 15.88
CA MET A 1 -13.76 -10.99 15.89
C MET A 1 -13.27 -10.01 14.86
N SER A 2 -14.07 -9.74 13.83
CA SER A 2 -13.70 -8.89 12.68
C SER A 2 -13.72 -7.42 13.10
N LEU A 3 -12.60 -6.71 12.96
CA LEU A 3 -12.54 -5.26 13.10
C LEU A 3 -13.11 -4.62 11.82
N ALA A 4 -14.43 -4.63 11.69
CA ALA A 4 -15.12 -3.73 10.78
C ALA A 4 -15.34 -2.41 11.53
N ALA A 5 -14.43 -1.45 11.33
CA ALA A 5 -14.66 -0.08 11.75
C ALA A 5 -15.80 0.49 10.89
N PHE A 6 -16.93 0.84 11.53
CA PHE A 6 -17.97 1.67 10.92
C PHE A 6 -17.35 3.03 10.59
N LEU A 7 -17.22 3.37 9.31
CA LEU A 7 -16.64 4.65 8.88
C LEU A 7 -17.69 5.49 8.12
N PRO A 8 -18.13 6.63 8.67
CA PRO A 8 -19.03 7.60 8.01
C PRO A 8 -18.53 8.10 6.64
N SER A 9 -19.43 8.60 5.79
CA SER A 9 -19.13 9.17 4.47
C SER A 9 -18.29 10.47 4.45
N SER A 10 -17.89 10.99 5.61
CA SER A 10 -17.07 12.20 5.77
C SER A 10 -15.57 11.94 5.95
N TRP A 11 -15.13 10.68 5.95
CA TRP A 11 -13.74 10.33 6.22
C TRP A 11 -12.89 10.40 4.95
N GLN A 12 -11.81 11.18 5.02
CA GLN A 12 -10.83 11.34 3.93
C GLN A 12 -9.86 10.15 3.83
N CYS A 13 -9.83 9.27 4.84
CA CYS A 13 -8.99 8.09 4.85
C CYS A 13 -9.61 6.92 5.64
N ALA A 14 -9.15 5.71 5.38
CA ALA A 14 -9.48 4.49 6.12
C ALA A 14 -8.20 3.70 6.42
N SER A 15 -8.04 3.26 7.68
CA SER A 15 -6.86 2.51 8.12
C SER A 15 -7.22 1.17 8.74
N PHE A 16 -6.42 0.13 8.45
CA PHE A 16 -6.65 -1.24 8.89
C PHE A 16 -5.33 -1.91 9.29
N ARG A 17 -5.34 -2.69 10.36
CA ARG A 17 -4.23 -3.60 10.67
C ARG A 17 -4.47 -4.96 10.05
N CYS A 18 -3.54 -5.43 9.23
CA CYS A 18 -3.59 -6.75 8.61
C CYS A 18 -2.43 -7.63 9.11
N CYS A 19 -2.73 -8.89 9.41
CA CYS A 19 -1.73 -9.94 9.61
C CYS A 19 -1.83 -10.93 8.43
N PRO A 20 -0.75 -11.28 7.73
CA PRO A 20 -0.77 -12.15 6.55
C PRO A 20 -1.28 -13.58 6.85
N SER A 21 -1.39 -13.97 8.13
CA SER A 21 -2.07 -15.21 8.54
C SER A 21 -3.61 -15.16 8.42
N ILE A 22 -4.19 -13.98 8.25
CA ILE A 22 -5.62 -13.74 8.07
C ILE A 22 -5.80 -13.36 6.59
N GLY A 23 -6.28 -14.32 5.79
CA GLY A 23 -6.27 -14.23 4.32
C GLY A 23 -6.79 -12.89 3.75
N TRP A 24 -6.06 -12.40 2.76
CA TRP A 24 -6.12 -11.15 1.98
C TRP A 24 -7.46 -10.77 1.31
N ARG A 25 -8.58 -11.36 1.70
CA ARG A 25 -9.76 -11.52 0.83
C ARG A 25 -10.71 -10.31 0.75
N GLN A 26 -10.36 -9.12 1.25
CA GLN A 26 -11.34 -8.03 1.36
C GLN A 26 -10.92 -6.60 0.98
N VAL A 27 -9.74 -6.32 0.41
CA VAL A 27 -9.36 -4.89 0.26
C VAL A 27 -9.15 -4.40 -1.18
N THR A 28 -8.98 -5.26 -2.19
CA THR A 28 -8.82 -4.76 -3.57
C THR A 28 -9.12 -5.85 -4.59
N ARG A 29 -10.04 -5.58 -5.54
CA ARG A 29 -10.12 -6.37 -6.78
C ARG A 29 -8.95 -5.96 -7.67
N GLY A 30 -8.14 -6.92 -8.13
CA GLY A 30 -7.12 -6.68 -9.15
C GLY A 30 -5.78 -6.12 -8.67
N TRP A 31 -5.47 -6.21 -7.37
CA TRP A 31 -4.20 -5.75 -6.84
C TRP A 31 -3.07 -6.72 -7.17
N ALA A 32 -2.06 -6.22 -7.88
CA ALA A 32 -0.89 -6.98 -8.34
C ALA A 32 0.26 -6.97 -7.30
N GLY A 33 0.29 -6.00 -6.38
CA GLY A 33 1.45 -5.73 -5.51
C GLY A 33 1.75 -6.73 -4.38
N ALA A 34 1.06 -7.87 -4.31
CA ALA A 34 1.35 -8.90 -3.31
C ALA A 34 2.74 -9.53 -3.53
N SER A 35 3.20 -9.63 -4.78
CA SER A 35 4.52 -10.19 -5.11
C SER A 35 5.67 -9.25 -4.76
N GLU A 36 5.57 -7.93 -5.01
CA GLU A 36 6.64 -7.01 -4.63
C GLU A 36 6.78 -6.92 -3.11
N ILE A 37 5.68 -6.81 -2.36
CA ILE A 37 5.75 -6.74 -0.90
C ILE A 37 6.36 -8.03 -0.34
N GLU A 38 5.98 -9.20 -0.86
CA GLU A 38 6.59 -10.48 -0.46
C GLU A 38 8.09 -10.56 -0.83
N ALA A 39 8.50 -10.00 -1.98
CA ALA A 39 9.89 -9.92 -2.40
C ALA A 39 10.70 -8.96 -1.51
N LEU A 40 10.19 -7.76 -1.24
CA LEU A 40 10.81 -6.76 -0.34
C LEU A 40 10.90 -7.27 1.10
N LEU A 41 9.88 -8.00 1.57
CA LEU A 41 9.94 -8.70 2.84
C LEU A 41 11.08 -9.73 2.84
N ARG A 42 11.21 -10.54 1.78
CA ARG A 42 12.28 -11.54 1.66
C ARG A 42 13.67 -10.88 1.66
N GLU A 43 13.85 -9.81 0.89
CA GLU A 43 15.12 -9.07 0.77
C GLU A 43 15.49 -8.31 2.03
N SER A 44 14.50 -7.78 2.76
CA SER A 44 14.73 -7.16 4.07
C SER A 44 15.03 -8.17 5.18
N GLY A 45 15.05 -9.49 4.88
CA GLY A 45 15.38 -10.56 5.80
C GLY A 45 14.19 -11.22 6.50
N ALA A 46 12.95 -11.03 6.04
CA ALA A 46 11.75 -11.72 6.54
C ALA A 46 11.49 -13.05 5.79
N GLY A 47 12.56 -13.74 5.40
CA GLY A 47 12.54 -14.91 4.50
C GLY A 47 12.19 -16.25 5.15
N GLU A 48 11.91 -16.30 6.45
CA GLU A 48 11.44 -17.52 7.11
C GLU A 48 10.16 -17.27 7.87
N ARG A 49 9.44 -18.38 8.08
CA ARG A 49 8.18 -18.48 8.82
C ARG A 49 8.42 -18.16 10.31
N GLU A 50 8.84 -16.94 10.60
CA GLU A 50 8.94 -16.44 11.95
C GLU A 50 7.52 -16.37 12.52
N SER A 51 7.36 -16.93 13.71
CA SER A 51 6.19 -16.78 14.54
C SER A 51 6.65 -15.90 15.71
N PRO A 52 6.11 -14.68 15.88
CA PRO A 52 4.97 -14.09 15.15
C PRO A 52 5.26 -13.77 13.68
N ALA A 53 4.23 -13.68 12.83
CA ALA A 53 4.40 -13.21 11.45
C ALA A 53 4.55 -11.67 11.40
N PRO A 54 5.17 -11.09 10.36
CA PRO A 54 5.10 -9.65 10.12
C PRO A 54 3.64 -9.18 10.02
N PHE A 55 3.38 -7.90 10.29
CA PHE A 55 2.06 -7.30 10.14
C PHE A 55 2.14 -5.94 9.47
N PHE A 56 0.99 -5.45 9.01
CA PHE A 56 0.90 -4.23 8.23
C PHE A 56 -0.19 -3.32 8.78
N ASP A 57 0.09 -2.03 8.90
CA ASP A 57 -0.93 -1.01 9.08
C ASP A 57 -1.16 -0.32 7.73
N LEU A 58 -2.31 -0.60 7.12
CA LEU A 58 -2.70 -0.15 5.78
C LEU A 58 -3.50 1.14 5.89
N THR A 59 -3.19 2.16 5.10
CA THR A 59 -3.98 3.39 5.02
C THR A 59 -4.34 3.73 3.58
N PHE A 60 -5.62 3.96 3.34
CA PHE A 60 -6.19 4.36 2.06
C PHE A 60 -6.73 5.78 2.16
N TYR A 61 -6.57 6.58 1.11
CA TYR A 61 -6.95 7.98 1.08
C TYR A 61 -7.93 8.26 -0.05
N ALA A 62 -9.03 8.94 0.25
CA ALA A 62 -10.02 9.40 -0.74
C ALA A 62 -9.64 10.75 -1.36
N ASP A 63 -8.70 11.47 -0.74
CA ASP A 63 -8.20 12.78 -1.14
C ASP A 63 -6.76 12.75 -1.66
N ARG A 64 -6.06 11.61 -1.54
CA ARG A 64 -4.70 11.40 -2.04
C ARG A 64 -4.65 10.31 -3.10
N ARG A 65 -3.60 10.35 -3.91
CA ARG A 65 -3.39 9.43 -5.05
C ARG A 65 -2.35 8.36 -4.73
N TYR A 66 -2.37 7.87 -3.51
CA TYR A 66 -1.59 6.72 -3.06
C TYR A 66 -2.30 6.07 -1.88
N ASN A 67 -1.95 4.81 -1.60
CA ASN A 67 -2.16 4.19 -0.30
C ASN A 67 -0.78 3.99 0.36
N ALA A 68 -0.74 3.79 1.68
CA ALA A 68 0.51 3.65 2.42
C ALA A 68 0.40 2.55 3.46
N PHE A 69 1.34 1.61 3.43
CA PHE A 69 1.37 0.41 4.24
C PHE A 69 2.62 0.42 5.11
N GLU A 70 2.44 0.61 6.41
CA GLU A 70 3.52 0.49 7.38
C GLU A 70 3.80 -0.98 7.65
N VAL A 71 5.03 -1.42 7.36
CA VAL A 71 5.43 -2.82 7.44
C VAL A 71 6.19 -3.06 8.73
N HIS A 72 5.72 -4.00 9.54
CA HIS A 72 6.37 -4.41 10.78
C HIS A 72 6.82 -5.85 10.74
N ALA A 73 7.96 -6.13 11.37
CA ALA A 73 8.37 -7.47 11.71
C ALA A 73 7.49 -8.07 12.82
N ALA A 74 7.68 -9.37 13.02
CA ALA A 74 7.10 -10.17 14.08
C ALA A 74 7.16 -9.55 15.49
N ASP A 75 8.31 -8.94 15.79
CA ASP A 75 8.66 -8.31 17.06
C ASP A 75 8.14 -6.87 17.19
N GLY A 76 7.42 -6.37 16.17
CA GLY A 76 6.91 -5.01 16.09
C GLY A 76 7.89 -4.00 15.52
N ARG A 77 9.14 -4.39 15.21
CA ARG A 77 10.12 -3.48 14.60
C ARG A 77 9.65 -3.02 13.23
N LEU A 78 9.67 -1.71 13.01
CA LEU A 78 9.39 -1.10 11.73
C LEU A 78 10.43 -1.55 10.69
N LYS A 79 9.92 -2.07 9.56
CA LYS A 79 10.70 -2.50 8.41
C LYS A 79 10.72 -1.45 7.32
N GLY A 80 9.68 -0.61 7.23
CA GLY A 80 9.57 0.47 6.26
C GLY A 80 8.11 0.76 5.92
N TRP A 81 7.91 1.57 4.90
CA TRP A 81 6.61 1.87 4.31
C TRP A 81 6.62 1.49 2.84
N TYR A 82 5.58 0.78 2.42
CA TYR A 82 5.29 0.57 1.01
C TYR A 82 4.11 1.47 0.63
N CYS A 83 4.23 2.24 -0.45
CA CYS A 83 3.11 3.04 -0.94
C CYS A 83 2.87 2.74 -2.42
N ASN A 84 1.62 2.47 -2.76
CA ASN A 84 1.18 2.25 -4.13
C ASN A 84 0.49 3.51 -4.65
N ILE A 85 0.92 3.99 -5.82
CA ILE A 85 0.31 5.13 -6.49
C ILE A 85 -1.00 4.69 -7.14
N THR A 86 -2.09 5.33 -6.73
CA THR A 86 -3.45 4.93 -7.08
C THR A 86 -4.27 6.12 -7.55
N ARG A 87 -5.42 5.85 -8.18
CA ARG A 87 -6.52 6.84 -8.17
C ARG A 87 -7.10 6.93 -6.74
N PRO A 88 -7.68 8.08 -6.36
CA PRO A 88 -8.19 8.25 -4.99
C PRO A 88 -9.15 7.13 -4.59
N ALA A 89 -8.98 6.62 -3.38
CA ALA A 89 -9.73 5.48 -2.91
C ALA A 89 -11.22 5.82 -2.79
N ARG A 90 -12.07 4.89 -3.20
CA ARG A 90 -13.50 4.90 -2.89
C ARG A 90 -13.68 4.19 -1.55
N ILE A 91 -14.12 4.93 -0.55
CA ILE A 91 -14.37 4.43 0.80
C ILE A 91 -15.88 4.41 1.03
N ALA A 92 -16.41 3.25 1.38
CA ALA A 92 -17.81 3.02 1.72
C ALA A 92 -17.91 2.21 3.02
N ASP A 93 -19.12 2.13 3.60
CA ASP A 93 -19.37 1.50 4.90
C ASP A 93 -18.85 0.07 5.02
N THR A 94 -18.80 -0.68 3.91
CA THR A 94 -18.43 -2.11 3.88
C THR A 94 -17.26 -2.44 2.96
N GLU A 95 -16.73 -1.47 2.22
CA GLU A 95 -15.70 -1.70 1.20
C GLU A 95 -14.80 -0.48 1.03
N VAL A 96 -13.51 -0.73 0.86
CA VAL A 96 -12.54 0.24 0.37
C VAL A 96 -11.96 -0.31 -0.92
N SER A 97 -11.88 0.51 -1.96
CA SER A 97 -11.26 0.14 -3.23
C SER A 97 -10.42 1.29 -3.76
N ALA A 98 -9.21 1.01 -4.22
CA ALA A 98 -8.36 1.96 -4.94
C ALA A 98 -7.89 1.32 -6.24
N GLU A 99 -7.82 2.11 -7.30
CA GLU A 99 -7.34 1.62 -8.60
C GLU A 99 -5.84 1.86 -8.72
N ASP A 100 -5.11 0.77 -8.98
CA ASP A 100 -3.66 0.69 -9.05
C ASP A 100 -3.12 1.34 -10.33
N LEU A 101 -2.06 2.13 -10.22
CA LEU A 101 -1.35 2.73 -11.36
C LEU A 101 0.05 2.13 -11.57
N ALA A 102 0.32 0.93 -11.03
CA ALA A 102 1.54 0.13 -11.21
C ALA A 102 2.84 0.89 -10.95
N LEU A 103 2.78 1.89 -10.07
CA LEU A 103 3.93 2.68 -9.68
C LEU A 103 3.98 2.66 -8.16
N ASP A 104 5.09 2.20 -7.63
CA ASP A 104 5.20 1.89 -6.22
C ASP A 104 6.47 2.52 -5.63
N LEU A 105 6.47 2.67 -4.32
CA LEU A 105 7.64 3.16 -3.59
C LEU A 105 7.82 2.40 -2.29
N TRP A 106 9.09 2.13 -2.01
CA TRP A 106 9.55 1.63 -0.73
C TRP A 106 10.33 2.73 -0.01
N VAL A 107 9.95 3.00 1.24
CA VAL A 107 10.69 3.88 2.15
C VAL A 107 11.22 3.04 3.29
N ASP A 108 12.54 2.93 3.39
CA ASP A 108 13.16 2.20 4.49
C ASP A 108 13.06 2.98 5.83
N PRO A 109 13.41 2.36 6.97
CA PRO A 109 13.32 3.03 8.27
C PRO A 109 14.27 4.23 8.41
N GLN A 110 15.26 4.37 7.52
CA GLN A 110 16.17 5.51 7.42
C GLN A 110 15.69 6.58 6.43
N ARG A 111 14.44 6.48 5.95
CA ARG A 111 13.82 7.39 4.97
C ARG A 111 14.51 7.38 3.59
N ARG A 112 15.25 6.32 3.25
CA ARG A 112 15.73 6.14 1.88
C ARG A 112 14.59 5.62 1.02
N VAL A 113 14.40 6.25 -0.12
CA VAL A 113 13.32 5.97 -1.06
C VAL A 113 13.85 5.11 -2.20
N THR A 114 13.11 4.07 -2.55
CA THR A 114 13.30 3.25 -3.74
C THR A 114 12.00 3.24 -4.52
N VAL A 115 12.04 3.70 -5.77
CA VAL A 115 10.89 3.60 -6.68
C VAL A 115 10.89 2.21 -7.30
N LEU A 116 9.71 1.63 -7.46
CA LEU A 116 9.48 0.29 -7.96
C LEU A 116 8.53 0.36 -9.16
N ASP A 117 8.64 -0.65 -10.03
CA ASP A 117 7.72 -0.90 -11.15
C ASP A 117 7.61 0.26 -12.16
N GLU A 118 8.69 1.04 -12.31
CA GLU A 118 8.76 2.17 -13.25
C GLU A 118 8.46 1.73 -14.69
N GLU A 119 8.92 0.53 -15.09
CA GLU A 119 8.64 -0.04 -16.41
C GLU A 119 7.18 -0.41 -16.60
N GLU A 120 6.51 -0.94 -15.56
CA GLU A 120 5.10 -1.30 -15.62
C GLU A 120 4.22 -0.05 -15.73
N PHE A 121 4.51 0.97 -14.92
CA PHE A 121 3.89 2.30 -15.04
C PHE A 121 4.12 2.95 -16.41
N ALA A 122 5.31 2.80 -16.99
CA ALA A 122 5.62 3.33 -18.31
C ALA A 122 4.77 2.66 -19.41
N ALA A 123 4.46 1.37 -19.24
CA ALA A 123 3.65 0.59 -20.19
C ALA A 123 2.14 0.91 -20.14
N LEU A 124 1.65 1.55 -19.07
CA LEU A 124 0.23 1.91 -18.97
C LEU A 124 -0.19 2.98 -19.98
N ASP A 125 -1.35 2.79 -20.60
CA ASP A 125 -2.01 3.76 -21.48
C ASP A 125 -2.73 4.84 -20.66
N LEU A 126 -1.95 5.69 -19.99
CA LEU A 126 -2.45 6.82 -19.20
C LEU A 126 -2.44 8.10 -20.01
N SER A 127 -3.49 8.91 -19.82
CA SER A 127 -3.48 10.28 -20.34
C SER A 127 -2.31 11.10 -19.75
N PRO A 128 -1.80 12.12 -20.46
CA PRO A 128 -0.71 12.97 -19.94
C PRO A 128 -1.02 13.61 -18.58
N VAL A 129 -2.29 13.95 -18.36
CA VAL A 129 -2.78 14.52 -17.09
C VAL A 129 -2.69 13.48 -15.96
N GLU A 130 -3.14 12.25 -16.20
CA GLU A 130 -3.06 11.19 -15.19
C GLU A 130 -1.63 10.80 -14.87
N ARG A 131 -0.77 10.69 -15.89
CA ARG A 131 0.65 10.40 -15.68
C ARG A 131 1.33 11.50 -14.85
N THR A 132 0.99 12.77 -15.11
CA THR A 132 1.51 13.89 -14.31
C THR A 132 1.02 13.83 -12.86
N ALA A 133 -0.26 13.51 -12.64
CA ALA A 133 -0.83 13.38 -11.31
C ALA A 133 -0.20 12.21 -10.52
N ALA A 134 0.04 11.07 -11.17
CA ALA A 134 0.71 9.92 -10.56
C ALA A 134 2.15 10.27 -10.13
N LEU A 135 2.92 10.92 -11.00
CA LEU A 135 4.28 11.37 -10.67
C LEU A 135 4.31 12.46 -9.59
N ALA A 136 3.26 13.27 -9.46
CA ALA A 136 3.12 14.22 -8.35
C ALA A 136 2.85 13.48 -7.04
N ALA A 137 1.96 12.48 -7.06
CA ALA A 137 1.67 11.63 -5.91
C ALA A 137 2.90 10.85 -5.44
N LEU A 138 3.74 10.35 -6.36
CA LEU A 138 5.03 9.72 -6.05
C LEU A 138 5.93 10.65 -5.22
N ARG A 139 6.03 11.92 -5.61
CA ARG A 139 6.83 12.92 -4.89
C ARG A 139 6.24 13.25 -3.52
N GLU A 140 4.91 13.30 -3.42
CA GLU A 140 4.22 13.54 -2.15
C GLU A 140 4.44 12.39 -1.17
N ALA A 141 4.32 11.14 -1.63
CA ALA A 141 4.50 9.95 -0.80
C ALA A 141 5.96 9.70 -0.39
N ALA A 142 6.91 10.30 -1.11
CA ALA A 142 8.34 10.26 -0.79
C ALA A 142 8.80 11.34 0.21
N ALA A 143 7.92 12.30 0.59
CA ALA A 143 8.24 13.42 1.47
C ALA A 143 8.03 13.09 2.97
#